data_AF-A0A0J5GKU6-F1
#
_entry.id   AF-A0A0J5GKU6-F1
#
_cell.length_a   1.000
_cell.length_b   1.000
_cell.length_c   1.000
_cell.angle_alpha   90.00
_cell.angle_beta   90.00
_cell.angle_gamma   90.00
#
_symmetry.space_group_name_H-M   'P 1'
#
loop_
_entity.id
_entity.type
_entity.pdbx_description
1 polymer ?
#
loop_
_entity_poly.entity_id
_entity_poly.type
_entity_poly.pdbx_seq_one_letter_code
_entity_poly.pdbx_strand_id
1 'polypeptide(L)'
;MKARVIKRFRDKFTKKAHNFGTLYEGSKERIEELQSFGWLGETEKEATNAHDEHLNGSIAEVKAKTEGFSVDAFEELLDQEKQSKNRKGVIEYFESMIEIGKSSEPPDGEGE
;
A
#
# COMPACT_ATOMS: atom_id res chain seq x y z
N MET A 1 -6.50 -16.54 11.78
CA MET A 1 -6.20 -15.46 10.82
C MET A 1 -6.10 -16.07 9.44
N LYS A 2 -6.22 -15.27 8.38
CA LYS A 2 -6.09 -15.72 6.99
C LYS A 2 -5.03 -14.91 6.27
N ALA A 3 -4.29 -15.52 5.36
CA ALA A 3 -3.31 -14.83 4.51
C ALA A 3 -3.26 -15.44 3.11
N ARG A 4 -2.88 -14.63 2.13
CA ARG A 4 -2.80 -15.08 0.74
C ARG A 4 -1.54 -15.89 0.49
N VAL A 5 -1.65 -17.01 -0.20
CA VAL A 5 -0.51 -17.88 -0.51
C VAL A 5 0.23 -17.34 -1.73
N ILE A 6 1.44 -16.83 -1.52
CA ILE A 6 2.31 -16.28 -2.59
C ILE A 6 3.27 -17.32 -3.17
N LYS A 7 3.43 -18.47 -2.50
CA LYS A 7 4.22 -19.59 -3.02
C LYS A 7 3.56 -20.89 -2.61
N ARG A 8 3.50 -21.86 -3.52
CA ARG A 8 2.97 -23.18 -3.18
C ARG A 8 3.81 -23.79 -2.06
N PHE A 9 3.16 -24.19 -0.98
CA PHE A 9 3.82 -24.90 0.12
C PHE A 9 2.94 -26.04 0.63
N ARG A 10 3.56 -26.98 1.35
CA ARG A 10 2.85 -28.03 2.06
C ARG A 10 2.97 -27.75 3.55
N ASP A 11 1.83 -27.56 4.20
CA ASP A 11 1.82 -27.24 5.62
C ASP A 11 2.25 -28.46 6.44
N LYS A 12 3.20 -28.26 7.38
CA LYS A 12 3.79 -29.36 8.17
C LYS A 12 2.81 -29.99 9.17
N PHE A 13 1.81 -29.22 9.62
CA PHE A 13 0.85 -29.65 10.63
C PHE A 13 -0.37 -30.34 10.02
N THR A 14 -0.97 -29.72 9.01
CA THR A 14 -2.17 -30.24 8.34
C THR A 14 -1.84 -31.20 7.18
N LYS A 15 -0.58 -31.24 6.74
CA LYS A 15 -0.08 -31.97 5.57
C LYS A 15 -0.77 -31.59 4.25
N LYS A 16 -1.61 -30.54 4.25
CA LYS A 16 -2.32 -30.02 3.08
C LYS A 16 -1.38 -29.21 2.21
N ALA A 17 -1.51 -29.38 0.91
CA ALA A 17 -0.81 -28.55 -0.07
C ALA A 17 -1.66 -27.31 -0.34
N HIS A 18 -1.07 -26.14 -0.16
CA HIS A 18 -1.67 -24.85 -0.48
C HIS A 18 -1.06 -24.34 -1.78
N ASN A 19 -1.90 -24.09 -2.77
CA ASN A 19 -1.46 -23.61 -4.08
C ASN A 19 -1.31 -22.09 -4.07
N PHE A 20 -0.48 -21.59 -4.98
CA PHE A 20 -0.37 -20.15 -5.24
C PHE A 20 -1.76 -19.52 -5.46
N GLY A 21 -2.00 -18.37 -4.84
CA GLY A 21 -3.23 -17.61 -4.93
C GLY A 21 -4.38 -18.13 -4.05
N THR A 22 -4.20 -19.24 -3.33
CA THR A 22 -5.21 -19.71 -2.37
C THR A 22 -5.11 -18.95 -1.04
N LEU A 23 -6.15 -19.02 -0.22
CA LEU A 23 -6.14 -18.47 1.13
C LEU A 23 -5.70 -19.56 2.13
N TYR A 24 -4.75 -19.21 2.99
CA TYR A 24 -4.33 -20.05 4.11
C TYR A 24 -4.93 -19.52 5.40
N GLU A 25 -5.61 -20.38 6.14
CA GLU A 25 -6.16 -20.08 7.46
C GLU A 25 -5.30 -20.76 8.54
N GLY A 26 -4.84 -19.99 9.51
CA GLY A 26 -4.00 -20.50 10.60
C GLY A 26 -3.88 -19.54 11.80
N SER A 27 -3.12 -19.98 12.80
CA SER A 27 -2.76 -19.17 13.96
C SER A 27 -1.84 -18.01 13.57
N LYS A 28 -1.86 -16.91 14.35
CA LYS A 28 -1.03 -15.72 14.09
C LYS A 28 0.45 -16.06 13.93
N GLU A 29 1.01 -16.76 14.91
CA GLU A 29 2.42 -17.19 14.92
C GLU A 29 2.80 -18.00 13.67
N ARG A 30 1.89 -18.88 13.21
CA ARG A 30 2.13 -19.71 12.03
C ARG A 30 2.10 -18.90 10.75
N ILE A 31 1.22 -17.90 10.66
CA ILE A 31 1.16 -17.02 9.49
C ILE A 31 2.39 -16.12 9.45
N GLU A 32 2.80 -15.53 10.57
CA GLU A 32 4.01 -14.70 10.67
C GLU A 32 5.28 -15.50 10.31
N GLU A 33 5.37 -16.75 10.78
CA GLU A 33 6.45 -17.68 10.40
C GLU A 33 6.45 -17.91 8.87
N LEU A 34 5.30 -18.24 8.29
CA LEU A 34 5.17 -18.51 6.86
C LEU A 34 5.34 -17.26 5.98
N GLN A 35 5.03 -16.07 6.50
CA GLN A 35 5.32 -14.78 5.86
C GLN A 35 6.82 -14.51 5.86
N SER A 36 7.53 -14.76 6.98
CA SER A 36 8.99 -14.65 7.05
C SER A 36 9.70 -15.59 6.08
N PHE A 37 9.14 -16.78 5.81
CA PHE A 37 9.64 -17.70 4.80
C PHE A 37 9.25 -17.33 3.35
N GLY A 38 8.45 -16.28 3.15
CA GLY A 38 7.98 -15.85 1.83
C GLY A 38 7.02 -16.84 1.17
N TRP A 39 6.24 -17.59 1.96
CA TRP A 39 5.19 -18.50 1.45
C TRP A 39 3.79 -17.90 1.53
N LEU A 40 3.55 -17.04 2.51
CA LEU A 40 2.35 -16.24 2.65
C LEU A 40 2.66 -14.76 2.41
N GLY A 41 1.73 -14.07 1.77
CA GLY A 41 1.71 -12.63 1.63
C GLY A 41 0.85 -11.99 2.72
N GLU A 42 0.28 -10.83 2.43
CA GLU A 42 -0.53 -10.05 3.37
C GLU A 42 -1.69 -10.86 3.97
N THR A 43 -1.98 -10.56 5.24
CA THR A 43 -3.12 -11.14 5.93
C THR A 43 -4.43 -10.53 5.44
N GLU A 44 -5.52 -11.30 5.42
CA GLU A 44 -6.86 -10.81 5.06
C GLU A 44 -7.34 -9.70 6.03
N LYS A 45 -6.69 -9.54 7.20
CA LYS A 45 -6.90 -8.39 8.09
C LYS A 45 -6.16 -7.12 7.66
N GLU A 46 -5.10 -7.23 6.86
CA GLU A 46 -4.47 -6.11 6.17
C GLU A 46 -5.07 -5.87 4.77
N ALA A 47 -5.92 -6.80 4.29
CA ALA A 47 -6.72 -6.64 3.08
C ALA A 47 -8.04 -5.89 3.30
N THR A 48 -8.24 -5.23 4.45
CA THR A 48 -8.85 -3.91 4.39
C THR A 48 -7.75 -3.06 3.75
N ASN A 49 -7.70 -2.87 2.43
CA ASN A 49 -8.41 -1.75 1.81
C ASN A 49 -8.82 -0.71 2.86
N ALA A 50 -7.85 -0.21 3.61
CA ALA A 50 -7.84 1.19 4.00
C ALA A 50 -7.73 1.93 2.67
N HIS A 51 -8.84 1.97 1.93
CA HIS A 51 -9.03 3.06 1.01
C HIS A 51 -9.01 4.27 1.91
N ASP A 52 -7.86 4.93 1.93
CA ASP A 52 -7.60 6.00 2.84
C ASP A 52 -8.77 7.00 2.75
N GLU A 53 -9.33 7.35 3.91
CA GLU A 53 -10.55 8.14 3.99
C GLU A 53 -10.38 9.53 3.36
N HIS A 54 -9.13 9.97 3.21
CA HIS A 54 -8.75 11.21 2.53
C HIS A 54 -8.95 11.11 1.02
N LEU A 55 -8.96 9.91 0.43
CA LEU A 55 -9.29 9.67 -0.99
C LEU A 55 -10.80 9.59 -1.26
N ASN A 56 -11.65 9.55 -0.24
CA ASN A 56 -13.10 9.52 -0.42
C ASN A 56 -13.68 10.91 -0.68
N GLY A 57 -14.47 11.04 -1.74
CA GLY A 57 -15.17 12.28 -2.13
C GLY A 57 -14.74 12.82 -3.48
N SER A 58 -15.14 14.05 -3.77
CA SER A 58 -14.72 14.79 -4.97
C SER A 58 -13.27 15.29 -4.83
N ILE A 59 -12.62 15.65 -5.94
CA ILE A 59 -11.25 16.19 -5.91
C ILE A 59 -11.08 17.38 -4.94
N ALA A 60 -12.09 18.26 -4.82
CA ALA A 60 -12.05 19.37 -3.88
C ALA A 60 -12.04 18.91 -2.41
N GLU A 61 -12.77 17.85 -2.09
CA GLU A 61 -12.78 17.26 -0.74
C GLU A 61 -11.46 16.56 -0.44
N VAL A 62 -10.90 15.83 -1.43
CA VAL A 62 -9.58 15.20 -1.29
C VAL A 62 -8.52 16.27 -0.99
N LYS A 63 -8.48 17.35 -1.78
CA LYS A 63 -7.55 18.48 -1.57
C LYS A 63 -7.67 19.09 -0.17
N ALA A 64 -8.89 19.30 0.31
CA ALA A 64 -9.12 19.86 1.64
C ALA A 64 -8.68 18.90 2.76
N LYS A 65 -8.85 17.58 2.57
CA LYS A 65 -8.45 16.56 3.53
C LYS A 65 -6.95 16.32 3.58
N THR A 66 -6.27 16.50 2.45
CA THR A 66 -4.82 16.30 2.31
C THR A 66 -4.03 17.61 2.38
N GLU A 67 -4.67 18.71 2.79
CA GLU A 67 -4.01 20.00 2.94
C GLU A 67 -2.99 19.93 4.09
N GLY A 68 -1.73 20.29 3.81
CA GLY A 68 -0.65 20.25 4.79
C GLY A 68 -0.02 18.87 5.02
N PHE A 69 -0.31 17.89 4.17
CA PHE A 69 0.37 16.59 4.23
C PHE A 69 1.82 16.69 3.77
N SER A 70 2.66 15.80 4.31
CA SER A 70 4.05 15.65 3.88
C SER A 70 4.12 14.96 2.52
N VAL A 71 5.24 15.15 1.81
CA VAL A 71 5.51 14.50 0.52
C VAL A 71 5.36 12.97 0.61
N ASP A 72 5.91 12.36 1.66
CA ASP A 72 5.84 10.91 1.90
C ASP A 72 4.39 10.41 1.97
N ALA A 73 3.53 11.14 2.68
CA ALA A 73 2.09 10.84 2.77
C ALA A 73 1.38 11.01 1.42
N PHE A 74 1.78 12.00 0.60
CA PHE A 74 1.27 12.14 -0.75
C PHE A 74 1.71 11.00 -1.68
N GLU A 75 2.92 10.45 -1.51
CA GLU A 75 3.39 9.28 -2.27
C GLU A 75 2.59 8.03 -1.94
N GLU A 76 2.29 7.79 -0.66
CA GLU A 76 1.41 6.70 -0.23
C GLU A 76 -0.01 6.86 -0.80
N LEU A 77 -0.60 8.06 -0.70
CA LEU A 77 -1.94 8.35 -1.23
C LEU A 77 -2.01 8.22 -2.76
N LEU A 78 -0.93 8.58 -3.46
CA LEU A 78 -0.82 8.44 -4.91
C LEU A 78 -0.84 6.97 -5.32
N ASP A 79 -0.06 6.11 -4.66
CA ASP A 79 -0.03 4.68 -4.93
C ASP A 79 -1.39 4.04 -4.66
N GLN A 80 -2.03 4.39 -3.54
CA GLN A 80 -3.38 3.94 -3.21
C GLN A 80 -4.44 4.40 -4.23
N GLU A 81 -4.39 5.65 -4.68
CA GLU A 81 -5.33 6.14 -5.72
C GLU A 81 -5.10 5.42 -7.05
N LYS A 82 -3.83 5.19 -7.45
CA LYS A 82 -3.46 4.43 -8.66
C LYS A 82 -3.95 2.98 -8.61
N GLN A 83 -3.92 2.34 -7.44
CA GLN A 83 -4.41 0.99 -7.23
C GLN A 83 -5.94 0.90 -7.03
N SER A 84 -6.60 2.03 -6.73
CA SER A 84 -8.03 2.09 -6.43
C SER A 84 -8.83 2.63 -7.62
N LYS A 85 -9.37 3.86 -7.51
CA LYS A 85 -10.27 4.48 -8.51
C LYS A 85 -9.51 5.08 -9.69
N ASN A 86 -8.19 5.25 -9.57
CA ASN A 86 -7.28 5.76 -10.58
C ASN A 86 -7.80 7.05 -11.25
N ARG A 87 -8.30 7.99 -10.44
CA ARG A 87 -8.89 9.24 -10.94
C ARG A 87 -7.78 10.19 -11.35
N LYS A 88 -7.68 10.43 -12.65
CA LYS A 88 -6.64 11.28 -13.25
C LYS A 88 -6.44 12.62 -12.53
N GLY A 89 -7.53 13.34 -12.23
CA GLY A 89 -7.42 14.64 -11.56
C GLY A 89 -6.89 14.59 -10.12
N VAL A 90 -7.13 13.49 -9.39
CA VAL A 90 -6.59 13.30 -8.03
C VAL A 90 -5.12 12.91 -8.09
N ILE A 91 -4.76 12.05 -9.04
CA ILE A 91 -3.38 11.65 -9.32
C ILE A 91 -2.52 12.85 -9.70
N GLU A 92 -2.97 13.66 -10.66
CA GLU A 92 -2.26 14.87 -11.10
C GLU A 92 -2.06 15.86 -9.94
N TYR A 93 -3.03 15.96 -9.03
CA TYR A 93 -2.90 16.79 -7.84
C TYR A 93 -1.79 16.28 -6.89
N PHE A 94 -1.77 14.99 -6.57
CA PHE A 94 -0.73 14.42 -5.71
C PHE A 94 0.65 14.48 -6.35
N GLU A 95 0.77 14.16 -7.64
CA GLU A 95 2.04 14.29 -8.37
C GLU A 95 2.57 15.72 -8.33
N SER A 96 1.71 16.73 -8.48
CA SER A 96 2.09 18.14 -8.35
C SER A 96 2.53 18.50 -6.92
N MET A 97 1.84 18.03 -5.88
CA MET A 97 2.24 18.29 -4.49
C MET A 97 3.58 17.64 -4.14
N ILE A 98 3.81 16.41 -4.62
CA ILE A 98 5.09 15.70 -4.48
C ILE A 98 6.20 16.46 -5.19
N GLU A 99 5.97 16.90 -6.43
CA GLU A 99 6.94 17.67 -7.20
C GLU A 99 7.28 19.02 -6.53
N ILE A 100 6.28 19.76 -6.05
CA ILE A 100 6.47 21.03 -5.33
C ILE A 100 7.26 20.79 -4.02
N GLY A 101 6.91 19.74 -3.29
CA GLY A 101 7.57 19.40 -2.03
C GLY A 101 9.01 18.92 -2.22
N LYS A 102 9.31 18.18 -3.29
CA LYS A 102 10.67 17.74 -3.66
C LYS A 102 11.50 18.90 -4.25
N SER A 103 10.87 19.77 -5.04
CA SER A 103 11.54 20.92 -5.65
C SER A 103 11.81 22.07 -4.68
N SER A 104 11.33 21.97 -3.43
CA SER A 104 11.64 22.93 -2.36
C SER A 104 12.97 22.64 -1.65
N GLU A 105 13.70 21.58 -2.01
CA GLU A 105 15.14 21.52 -1.77
C GLU A 105 15.83 22.53 -2.71
N PRO A 106 16.57 23.53 -2.20
CA PRO A 106 17.31 24.43 -3.06
C PRO A 106 18.31 23.61 -3.89
N PRO A 107 18.59 23.99 -5.15
CA PRO A 107 19.73 23.43 -5.86
C PRO A 107 20.99 23.78 -5.07
N ASP A 108 21.56 22.79 -4.39
CA ASP A 108 22.87 22.85 -3.76
C ASP A 108 23.88 23.30 -4.82
N GLY A 109 24.66 24.32 -4.50
CA GLY A 109 25.42 25.11 -5.45
C GLY A 109 26.51 24.34 -6.21
N GLU A 110 26.66 24.70 -7.48
CA GLU A 110 27.95 24.77 -8.16
C GLU A 110 28.12 26.25 -8.50
N GLY A 111 29.05 27.02 -7.92
CA GLY A 111 30.48 26.75 -7.86
C GLY A 111 31.13 27.44 -9.06
N GLU A 112 31.34 28.76 -8.96
CA GLU A 112 32.28 29.51 -9.82
C GLU A 112 33.40 30.10 -8.95
#